data_AF-A0A920JGA7-F1
#
_entry.id   AF-A0A920JGA7-F1
#
_cell.length_a   1.000
_cell.length_b   1.000
_cell.length_c   1.000
_cell.angle_alpha   90.00
_cell.angle_beta   90.00
_cell.angle_gamma   90.00
#
_symmetry.space_group_name_H-M   'P 1'
#
loop_
_entity.id
_entity.type
_entity.pdbx_description
1 polymer ?
#
loop_
_entity_poly.entity_id
_entity_poly.type
_entity_poly.pdbx_seq_one_letter_code
_entity_poly.pdbx_strand_id
1 'polypeptide(L)'
;MNHKLRPSLASTTSSAISWIRRSLAVLSQAKDEGLVVKSSIMVGLGETEQEMSETLKDLKEIGVDIVTIGQYLRPTMNHLPVQRWWTPEEFKEFKRMGKL
;
A
#
# COMPACT_ATOMS: atom_id res chain seq x y z
N MET A 1 -9.87 -6.22 18.81
CA MET A 1 -10.12 -4.88 18.25
C MET A 1 -10.69 -5.01 16.86
N ASN A 2 -11.89 -4.48 16.60
CA ASN A 2 -12.60 -4.62 15.34
C ASN A 2 -12.07 -3.62 14.29
N HIS A 3 -10.99 -3.95 13.58
CA HIS A 3 -10.54 -3.18 12.42
C HIS A 3 -11.52 -3.40 11.24
N LYS A 4 -12.57 -2.58 11.15
CA LYS A 4 -13.33 -2.41 9.90
C LYS A 4 -12.45 -1.63 8.91
N LEU A 5 -11.56 -2.34 8.23
CA LEU A 5 -10.69 -1.80 7.19
C LEU A 5 -11.54 -1.36 5.98
N ARG A 6 -11.33 -0.14 5.50
CA ARG A 6 -12.16 0.55 4.50
C ARG A 6 -11.65 0.26 3.08
N PRO A 7 -12.52 0.21 2.06
CA PRO A 7 -12.11 -0.16 0.72
C PRO A 7 -11.67 1.06 -0.09
N SER A 8 -10.37 1.29 -0.25
CA SER A 8 -9.80 2.13 -1.31
C SER A 8 -8.39 1.61 -1.65
N LEU A 9 -7.99 1.63 -2.93
CA LEU A 9 -6.92 0.88 -3.66
C LEU A 9 -7.43 -0.21 -4.61
N ALA A 10 -8.60 -0.78 -4.34
CA ALA A 10 -9.19 -1.80 -5.19
C ALA A 10 -10.10 -1.14 -6.24
N SER A 11 -9.66 -1.07 -7.49
CA SER A 11 -10.54 -0.85 -8.64
C SER A 11 -11.80 -1.70 -8.46
N THR A 12 -12.93 -1.03 -8.23
CA THR A 12 -14.31 -1.44 -7.93
C THR A 12 -14.67 -2.92 -8.16
N THR A 13 -14.00 -3.85 -7.47
CA THR A 13 -14.28 -5.29 -7.54
C THR A 13 -14.11 -5.91 -6.17
N SER A 14 -15.09 -6.71 -5.74
CA SER A 14 -15.09 -7.40 -4.45
C SER A 14 -13.86 -8.29 -4.23
N SER A 15 -13.21 -8.72 -5.33
CA SER A 15 -12.01 -9.55 -5.31
C SER A 15 -10.78 -8.79 -4.81
N ALA A 16 -10.49 -7.59 -5.32
CA ALA A 16 -9.31 -6.82 -4.92
C ALA A 16 -9.37 -6.40 -3.43
N ILE A 17 -10.55 -6.08 -2.92
CA ILE A 17 -10.78 -5.82 -1.49
C ILE A 17 -10.45 -7.08 -0.65
N SER A 18 -10.81 -8.27 -1.13
CA SER A 18 -10.50 -9.53 -0.44
C SER A 18 -9.00 -9.76 -0.32
N TRP A 19 -8.24 -9.48 -1.38
CA TRP A 19 -6.78 -9.61 -1.37
C TRP A 19 -6.09 -8.65 -0.42
N ILE A 20 -6.50 -7.37 -0.41
CA ILE A 20 -5.94 -6.37 0.52
C ILE A 20 -6.20 -6.79 1.97
N ARG A 21 -7.43 -7.19 2.29
CA ARG A 21 -7.79 -7.65 3.64
C ARG A 21 -6.96 -8.84 4.09
N ARG A 22 -6.73 -9.81 3.20
CA ARG A 22 -5.89 -10.97 3.50
C ARG A 22 -4.44 -10.56 3.77
N SER A 23 -3.88 -9.68 2.94
CA SER A 23 -2.50 -9.19 3.13
C SER A 23 -2.35 -8.45 4.46
N LEU A 24 -3.28 -7.55 4.80
CA LEU A 24 -3.26 -6.83 6.08
C LEU A 24 -3.38 -7.78 7.28
N ALA A 25 -4.20 -8.83 7.18
CA ALA A 25 -4.31 -9.84 8.23
C ALA A 25 -3.00 -10.64 8.44
N VAL A 26 -2.23 -10.90 7.37
CA VAL A 26 -0.92 -11.55 7.48
C VAL A 26 0.09 -10.64 8.18
N LEU A 27 0.10 -9.35 7.85
CA LEU A 27 0.97 -8.36 8.49
C LEU A 27 0.66 -8.22 9.99
N SER A 28 -0.62 -8.18 10.35
CA SER A 28 -1.07 -8.13 11.75
C SER A 28 -0.62 -9.36 12.53
N GLN A 29 -0.81 -10.56 11.99
CA GLN A 29 -0.39 -11.79 12.66
C GLN A 29 1.12 -11.82 12.89
N ALA A 30 1.92 -11.44 11.90
CA ALA A 30 3.37 -11.37 12.06
C ALA A 30 3.77 -10.34 13.14
N LYS A 31 3.03 -9.24 13.26
CA LYS A 31 3.30 -8.24 14.30
C LYS A 31 2.91 -8.75 15.69
N ASP A 32 1.79 -9.45 15.80
CA ASP A 32 1.33 -10.07 17.05
C ASP A 32 2.31 -11.14 17.56
N GLU A 33 3.05 -11.80 16.66
CA GLU A 33 4.16 -12.70 17.00
C GLU A 33 5.46 -11.98 17.39
N GLY A 34 5.47 -10.65 17.41
CA GLY A 34 6.63 -9.84 17.83
C GLY A 34 7.72 -9.72 16.77
N LEU A 35 7.43 -10.05 15.51
CA LEU A 35 8.40 -9.94 14.41
C LEU A 35 8.57 -8.50 13.92
N VAL A 36 9.70 -8.24 13.28
CA VAL A 36 9.90 -7.03 12.47
C VAL A 36 9.16 -7.23 11.15
N VAL A 37 8.19 -6.36 10.87
CA VAL A 37 7.30 -6.47 9.70
C VAL A 37 7.65 -5.42 8.66
N LYS A 38 7.75 -5.85 7.41
CA LYS A 38 7.99 -4.99 6.25
C LYS A 38 6.89 -5.15 5.20
N SER A 39 6.50 -4.05 4.57
CA SER A 39 5.63 -4.05 3.39
C SER A 39 6.18 -3.15 2.28
N SER A 40 5.77 -3.45 1.05
CA SER A 40 6.18 -2.74 -0.16
C SER A 40 4.97 -2.37 -1.01
N ILE A 41 4.91 -1.13 -1.49
CA ILE A 41 3.84 -0.62 -2.36
C ILE A 41 4.46 -0.21 -3.70
N MET A 42 3.85 -0.65 -4.79
CA MET A 42 4.20 -0.24 -6.16
C MET A 42 3.19 0.79 -6.66
N VAL A 43 3.67 1.98 -7.00
CA VAL A 43 2.85 3.11 -7.49
C VAL A 43 2.99 3.30 -9.00
N GLY A 44 2.02 3.96 -9.62
CA GLY A 44 1.96 4.22 -11.06
C GLY A 44 1.03 3.27 -11.81
N LEU A 45 0.13 2.59 -11.11
CA LEU A 45 -0.86 1.66 -11.68
C LEU A 45 -2.28 2.23 -11.70
N GLY A 46 -2.46 3.48 -11.26
CA GLY A 46 -3.73 4.23 -11.32
C GLY A 46 -4.28 4.64 -9.95
N GLU A 47 -3.53 4.36 -8.89
CA GLU A 47 -3.84 4.79 -7.53
C GLU A 47 -3.82 6.32 -7.37
N THR A 48 -4.64 6.81 -6.45
CA THR A 48 -4.73 8.23 -6.08
C THR A 48 -3.89 8.55 -4.84
N GLU A 49 -3.61 9.84 -4.62
CA GLU A 49 -2.93 10.32 -3.41
C GLU A 49 -3.71 9.98 -2.13
N GLN A 50 -5.04 10.05 -2.20
CA GLN A 50 -5.91 9.70 -1.08
C GLN A 50 -5.78 8.21 -0.73
N GLU A 51 -5.84 7.33 -1.73
CA GLU A 51 -5.67 5.89 -1.51
C GLU A 51 -4.29 5.57 -0.93
N MET A 52 -3.24 6.25 -1.41
CA MET A 52 -1.89 6.13 -0.83
C MET A 52 -1.85 6.56 0.63
N SER A 53 -2.46 7.69 0.97
CA SER A 53 -2.53 8.17 2.36
C SER A 53 -3.30 7.19 3.26
N GLU A 54 -4.42 6.64 2.79
CA GLU A 54 -5.22 5.67 3.53
C GLU A 54 -4.45 4.36 3.75
N THR A 55 -3.75 3.88 2.72
CA THR A 55 -2.92 2.67 2.80
C THR A 55 -1.79 2.81 3.80
N LEU A 56 -1.08 3.95 3.77
CA LEU A 56 0.01 4.20 4.71
C LEU A 56 -0.49 4.28 6.15
N LYS A 57 -1.69 4.83 6.35
CA LYS A 57 -2.36 4.84 7.65
C LYS A 57 -2.70 3.41 8.12
N ASP A 58 -3.28 2.58 7.27
CA ASP A 58 -3.63 1.19 7.62
C ASP A 58 -2.38 0.38 8.01
N LEU A 59 -1.29 0.50 7.25
CA LEU A 59 -0.02 -0.17 7.57
C LEU A 59 0.56 0.32 8.91
N LYS A 60 0.43 1.62 9.20
CA LYS A 60 0.86 2.19 10.48
C LYS A 60 0.00 1.67 11.64
N GLU A 61 -1.32 1.61 11.48
CA GLU A 61 -2.23 1.09 12.51
C GLU A 61 -1.93 -0.36 12.88
N ILE A 62 -1.48 -1.17 11.92
CA ILE A 62 -1.03 -2.56 12.14
C ILE A 62 0.32 -2.62 12.87
N GLY A 63 1.10 -1.54 12.86
CA GLY A 63 2.46 -1.52 13.43
C GLY A 63 3.53 -2.08 12.51
N VAL A 64 3.36 -1.95 11.18
CA VAL A 64 4.41 -2.28 10.21
C VAL A 64 5.64 -1.40 10.45
N ASP A 65 6.80 -2.02 10.61
CA ASP A 65 8.05 -1.34 10.98
C ASP A 65 8.71 -0.65 9.78
N ILE A 66 8.61 -1.25 8.60
CA ILE A 66 9.28 -0.78 7.38
C ILE A 66 8.29 -0.73 6.21
N VAL A 67 8.15 0.42 5.59
CA VAL A 67 7.40 0.58 4.33
C VAL A 67 8.31 1.10 3.24
N THR A 68 8.29 0.45 2.07
CA THR A 68 8.97 0.93 0.86
C THR A 68 7.96 1.24 -0.22
N ILE A 69 8.12 2.37 -0.89
CA ILE A 69 7.24 2.80 -1.98
C ILE A 69 8.12 2.96 -3.22
N GLY A 70 7.77 2.27 -4.30
CA GLY A 70 8.56 2.25 -5.53
C GLY A 70 7.69 2.44 -6.76
N GLN A 71 8.26 3.03 -7.80
CA GLN A 71 7.60 3.19 -9.09
C GLN A 71 7.45 1.84 -9.79
N TYR A 72 6.25 1.56 -10.29
CA TYR A 72 6.01 0.47 -11.21
C TYR A 72 6.71 0.73 -12.53
N LEU A 73 7.62 -0.19 -12.86
CA LEU A 73 8.31 -0.25 -14.14
C LEU A 73 7.72 -1.41 -14.93
N ARG A 74 7.03 -1.07 -16.02
CA ARG A 74 6.44 -2.06 -16.93
C ARG A 74 7.55 -2.90 -17.57
N PRO A 75 7.63 -4.23 -17.33
CA PRO A 75 8.72 -5.05 -17.87
C PRO A 75 8.63 -5.23 -19.38
N THR A 76 7.42 -5.45 -19.92
CA THR A 76 7.17 -5.64 -21.36
C THR A 76 5.82 -5.06 -21.76
N MET A 77 5.59 -4.94 -23.07
CA MET A 77 4.33 -4.45 -23.64
C MET A 77 3.09 -5.31 -23.33
N ASN A 78 3.26 -6.53 -22.81
CA ASN A 78 2.15 -7.40 -22.41
C ASN A 78 1.71 -7.17 -20.94
N HIS A 79 2.50 -6.44 -20.15
CA HIS A 79 2.14 -6.10 -18.77
C HIS A 79 1.28 -4.83 -18.73
N LEU A 80 0.68 -4.55 -17.57
CA LEU A 80 -0.12 -3.34 -17.36
C LEU A 80 0.68 -2.09 -17.76
N PRO A 81 0.07 -1.13 -18.47
CA PRO A 81 0.72 0.13 -18.76
C PRO A 81 0.94 0.93 -17.48
N VAL A 82 2.03 1.69 -17.42
CA VAL A 82 2.21 2.71 -16.37
C VAL A 82 1.17 3.80 -16.58
N GLN A 83 0.34 4.07 -15.57
CA GLN A 83 -0.70 5.10 -15.61
C GLN A 83 -0.18 6.48 -15.18
N ARG A 84 0.72 6.52 -14.20
CA ARG A 84 1.34 7.76 -13.69
C ARG A 84 2.80 7.51 -13.36
N TRP A 85 3.63 8.49 -13.69
CA TRP A 85 5.01 8.58 -13.21
C TRP A 85 5.04 9.56 -12.03
N TRP A 86 5.30 9.04 -10.84
CA TRP A 86 5.42 9.88 -9.66
C TRP A 86 6.78 10.56 -9.62
N THR A 87 6.78 11.83 -9.26
CA THR A 87 7.96 12.67 -9.14
C THR A 87 8.71 12.40 -7.83
N PRO A 88 10.03 12.66 -7.78
CA PRO A 88 10.80 12.54 -6.54
C PRO A 88 10.20 13.36 -5.38
N GLU A 89 9.59 14.50 -5.67
CA GLU A 89 8.92 15.38 -4.70
C GLU A 89 7.69 14.69 -4.08
N GLU A 90 6.87 14.02 -4.88
CA GLU A 90 5.72 13.27 -4.38
C GLU A 90 6.15 12.06 -3.54
N PHE A 91 7.24 11.38 -3.91
CA PHE A 91 7.83 10.34 -3.05
C PHE A 91 8.30 10.88 -1.70
N LYS A 92 8.83 12.12 -1.64
CA LYS A 92 9.16 12.78 -0.37
C LYS A 92 7.90 13.03 0.45
N GLU A 93 6.78 13.38 -0.18
CA GLU A 93 5.51 13.56 0.51
C GLU A 93 4.97 12.24 1.07
N PHE A 94 5.00 11.15 0.30
CA PHE A 94 4.63 9.82 0.83
C PHE A 94 5.46 9.42 2.05
N LYS A 95 6.76 9.71 2.02
CA LYS A 95 7.65 9.48 3.17
C LYS A 95 7.24 10.33 4.38
N ARG A 96 6.74 11.55 4.15
CA ARG A 96 6.24 12.43 5.21
C ARG A 96 4.93 11.90 5.79
N MET A 97 4.00 11.48 4.93
CA MET A 97 2.73 10.84 5.33
C MET A 97 2.96 9.58 6.18
N GLY A 98 3.89 8.70 5.79
CA GLY A 98 4.18 7.46 6.53
C GLY A 98 4.93 7.65 7.85
N LYS A 99 5.46 8.85 8.13
CA LYS A 99 6.15 9.17 9.40
C LYS A 99 5.24 9.79 10.45
N LEU A 100 4.20 10.52 10.03
CA LEU A 100 3.17 11.12 10.89
C LEU A 100 2.33 10.04 11.55
#